data_AF-A0A9D1T2R3-F1
#
_entry.id   AF-A0A9D1T2R3-F1
#
_cell.length_a   1.000
_cell.length_b   1.000
_cell.length_c   1.000
_cell.angle_alpha   90.00
_cell.angle_beta   90.00
_cell.angle_gamma   90.00
#
_symmetry.space_group_name_H-M   'P 1'
#
loop_
_entity.id
_entity.type
_entity.pdbx_description
1 polymer ?
#
loop_
_entity_poly.entity_id
_entity_poly.type
_entity_poly.pdbx_seq_one_letter_code
_entity_poly.pdbx_strand_id
1 'polypeptide(L)' 'MRARLTVIIVAWNHPELLARCLDAVLRHLPEAQVIVVDNASQPPLHVPPGVTLLRAPRNLGFAGGNNLALPHAEG' A
#
# COMPACT_ATOMS: atom_id res chain seq x y z
N MET A 1 9.33 -18.43 3.18
CA MET A 1 10.40 -17.45 3.43
C MET A 1 9.76 -16.21 4.02
N ARG A 2 10.30 -15.63 5.10
CA ARG A 2 9.83 -14.33 5.60
C ARG A 2 10.33 -13.23 4.65
N ALA A 3 9.45 -12.30 4.27
CA ALA A 3 9.90 -11.09 3.58
C ALA A 3 10.90 -10.34 4.47
N ARG A 4 12.00 -9.85 3.90
CA ARG A 4 13.01 -9.07 4.63
C ARG A 4 12.74 -7.55 4.60
N LEU A 5 11.68 -7.16 3.91
CA LEU A 5 11.31 -5.77 3.67
C LEU A 5 9.81 -5.68 3.40
N THR A 6 9.12 -4.80 4.13
CA THR A 6 7.76 -4.37 3.83
C THR A 6 7.76 -2.95 3.26
N VAL A 7 7.09 -2.76 2.13
CA VAL A 7 6.82 -1.44 1.54
C VAL A 7 5.37 -1.06 1.83
N ILE A 8 5.19 -0.04 2.66
CA ILE A 8 3.88 0.55 2.97
C ILE A 8 3.67 1.78 2.09
N ILE A 9 2.55 1.81 1.36
CA ILE A 9 2.16 2.93 0.49
C ILE A 9 0.82 3.45 0.95
N VAL A 10 0.78 4.64 1.56
CA VAL A 10 -0.47 5.34 1.86
C VAL A 10 -0.88 6.16 0.65
N ALA A 11 -2.06 5.87 0.10
CA ALA A 11 -2.57 6.51 -1.11
C ALA A 11 -3.96 7.13 -0.89
N TRP A 12 -4.22 8.25 -1.55
CA TRP A 12 -5.50 8.97 -1.48
C TRP A 12 -5.81 9.66 -2.81
N ASN A 13 -6.93 9.31 -3.46
CA ASN A 13 -7.47 9.96 -4.68
C ASN A 13 -6.51 10.11 -5.88
N HIS A 14 -5.44 9.31 -5.95
CA HIS A 14 -4.45 9.35 -7.05
C HIS A 14 -4.13 7.95 -7.59
N PRO A 15 -5.07 7.27 -8.27
CA PRO A 15 -4.89 5.90 -8.74
C PRO A 15 -3.77 5.74 -9.77
N GLU A 16 -3.57 6.73 -10.66
CA GLU A 16 -2.50 6.68 -11.67
C GLU A 16 -1.10 6.77 -11.04
N LEU A 17 -0.95 7.62 -10.01
CA LEU A 17 0.31 7.72 -9.28
C LEU A 17 0.59 6.44 -8.48
N LEU A 18 -0.44 5.87 -7.87
CA LEU A 18 -0.34 4.58 -7.20
C LEU A 18 0.10 3.47 -8.17
N ALA A 19 -0.52 3.39 -9.35
CA ALA A 19 -0.16 2.40 -10.36
C ALA A 19 1.31 2.52 -10.78
N ARG A 20 1.79 3.74 -11.06
CA ARG A 20 3.21 3.98 -11.40
C ARG A 20 4.17 3.64 -10.26
N CYS A 21 3.77 3.91 -9.01
CA CYS A 21 4.55 3.56 -7.84
C CYS A 21 4.65 2.05 -7.67
N LEU A 22 3.53 1.33 -7.80
CA LEU A 22 3.48 -0.13 -7.71
C LEU A 22 4.30 -0.79 -8.82
N ASP A 23 4.21 -0.30 -10.06
CA ASP A 23 5.03 -0.80 -11.17
C ASP A 23 6.52 -0.70 -10.88
N ALA A 24 6.97 0.41 -10.28
CA ALA A 24 8.37 0.59 -9.90
C ALA A 24 8.77 -0.33 -8.74
N VAL A 25 7.95 -0.41 -7.69
CA VAL A 25 8.22 -1.25 -6.51
C VAL A 25 8.28 -2.72 -6.90
N LEU A 26 7.27 -3.23 -7.61
CA LEU A 26 7.20 -4.63 -8.00
C LEU A 26 8.33 -5.04 -8.96
N ARG A 27 8.80 -4.12 -9.80
CA ARG A 27 9.94 -4.35 -10.70
C ARG A 27 11.28 -4.44 -9.98
N HIS A 28 11.49 -3.59 -8.97
CA HIS A 28 12.80 -3.44 -8.33
C HIS A 28 12.92 -4.16 -6.97
N LEU A 29 11.80 -4.50 -6.35
CA LEU A 29 11.72 -5.18 -5.05
C LEU A 29 10.77 -6.38 -5.12
N PRO A 30 11.01 -7.37 -6.01
CA PRO A 30 10.09 -8.48 -6.24
C PRO A 30 9.90 -9.41 -5.03
N GLU A 31 10.82 -9.37 -4.06
CA GLU A 31 10.75 -10.16 -2.82
C GLU A 31 10.12 -9.39 -1.64
N ALA A 32 9.82 -8.09 -1.81
CA ALA A 32 9.24 -7.29 -0.75
C ALA A 32 7.74 -7.55 -0.61
N GLN A 33 7.26 -7.53 0.64
CA GLN A 33 5.83 -7.46 0.91
C GLN A 33 5.35 -6.04 0.58
N VAL A 34 4.28 -5.89 -0.19
CA VAL A 34 3.71 -4.57 -0.53
C VAL A 34 2.33 -4.45 0.08
N ILE A 35 2.13 -3.40 0.87
CA ILE A 35 0.86 -3.06 1.51
C ILE A 35 0.46 -1.66 1.09
N VAL A 36 -0.68 -1.55 0.43
CA VAL A 36 -1.30 -0.28 0.08
C VAL A 36 -2.40 0.03 1.08
N VAL A 37 -2.39 1.24 1.60
CA VAL A 37 -3.49 1.80 2.38
C VAL A 37 -4.25 2.76 1.51
N ASP A 38 -5.47 2.39 1.10
CA ASP A 38 -6.43 3.32 0.53
C ASP A 38 -7.01 4.18 1.66
N ASN A 39 -6.59 5.44 1.72
CA ASN A 39 -6.94 6.38 2.78
C ASN A 39 -8.33 7.01 2.56
N ALA A 40 -9.32 6.14 2.28
CA ALA A 40 -10.70 6.47 1.93
C ALA A 40 -10.86 7.26 0.60
N SER A 41 -10.21 6.81 -0.46
CA SER A 41 -10.37 7.38 -1.80
C SER A 41 -11.78 7.18 -2.36
N GLN A 42 -12.16 8.08 -3.26
CA GLN A 42 -13.39 8.03 -4.03
C GLN A 42 -13.09 8.23 -5.53
N PRO A 43 -13.30 7.22 -6.38
CA PRO A 43 -13.70 5.85 -6.04
C PRO A 43 -12.61 5.09 -5.24
N PRO A 44 -12.94 3.93 -4.65
CA PRO A 44 -11.94 3.04 -4.05
C PRO A 44 -10.77 2.74 -4.98
N LEU A 45 -9.56 2.68 -4.41
CA LEU A 45 -8.37 2.28 -5.15
C LEU A 45 -8.38 0.78 -5.41
N HIS A 46 -7.72 0.37 -6.48
CA HIS A 46 -7.49 -1.03 -6.83
C HIS A 46 -5.99 -1.28 -6.91
N VAL A 47 -5.57 -2.51 -6.62
CA VAL A 47 -4.17 -2.95 -6.66
C VAL A 47 -4.06 -4.27 -7.43
N PRO A 48 -2.89 -4.56 -8.04
CA PRO A 48 -2.69 -5.83 -8.73
C PRO A 48 -2.61 -7.01 -7.74
N PRO A 49 -2.77 -8.26 -8.23
CA PRO A 49 -2.56 -9.46 -7.41
C PRO A 49 -1.18 -9.46 -6.74
N GLY A 50 -1.11 -10.00 -5.52
CA GLY A 50 0.12 -10.04 -4.73
C GLY A 50 0.40 -8.78 -3.90
N VAL A 51 -0.38 -7.70 -4.08
CA VAL A 51 -0.35 -6.50 -3.24
C VAL A 51 -1.50 -6.56 -2.23
N THR A 52 -1.20 -6.32 -0.95
CA THR A 52 -2.23 -6.23 0.09
C THR A 52 -2.89 -4.85 0.03
N LEU A 53 -4.21 -4.79 0.02
CA LEU A 53 -4.98 -3.53 0.08
C LEU A 53 -5.75 -3.44 1.39
N LEU A 54 -5.45 -2.40 2.18
CA LEU A 54 -6.18 -2.03 3.38
C LEU A 54 -6.97 -0.76 3.10
N ARG A 55 -8.27 -0.75 3.39
CA ARG A 55 -9.11 0.44 3.24
C ARG A 55 -9.35 1.09 4.59
N ALA A 56 -8.96 2.36 4.71
CA ALA A 56 -9.29 3.17 5.87
C ALA A 56 -10.77 3.63 5.83
N PRO A 57 -11.46 3.73 6.97
CA PRO A 57 -12.86 4.19 7.01
C PRO A 57 -13.02 5.69 6.71
N ARG A 58 -11.94 6.46 6.84
CA ARG A 58 -11.82 7.90 6.48
C ARG A 58 -10.35 8.18 6.17
N ASN A 59 -10.03 9.38 5.67
CA ASN A 59 -8.65 9.80 5.56
C ASN A 59 -8.04 9.99 6.97
N LEU A 60 -7.05 9.15 7.32
CA LEU A 60 -6.36 9.12 8.61
C LEU A 60 -5.08 9.98 8.61
N GLY A 61 -4.80 10.71 7.53
CA GLY A 61 -3.51 11.34 7.28
C GLY A 61 -2.40 10.32 7.01
N PHE A 62 -1.17 10.82 6.82
CA PHE A 62 -0.03 9.97 6.48
C PHE A 62 0.35 9.01 7.62
N ALA A 63 0.55 9.52 8.83
CA ALA A 63 0.95 8.70 9.98
C ALA A 63 -0.13 7.68 10.36
N GLY A 64 -1.40 8.07 10.34
CA GLY A 64 -2.52 7.16 10.61
C GLY A 64 -2.63 6.04 9.58
N GLY A 65 -2.40 6.34 8.30
CA GLY A 65 -2.33 5.32 7.25
C GLY A 65 -1.19 4.32 7.49
N ASN A 66 0.01 4.79 7.84
CA ASN A 66 1.14 3.90 8.16
C ASN A 66 0.84 3.03 9.39
N ASN A 67 0.28 3.62 10.45
CA ASN A 67 -0.08 2.89 11.66
C ASN A 67 -1.17 1.83 11.42
N LEU A 68 -2.04 2.03 10.43
CA LEU A 68 -3.02 1.03 10.02
C LEU A 68 -2.36 -0.19 9.36
N ALA A 69 -1.30 0.02 8.56
CA ALA A 69 -0.59 -1.06 7.88
C ALA A 69 0.45 -1.78 8.75
N LEU A 70 1.02 -1.10 9.74
CA LEU A 70 2.13 -1.62 10.54
C LEU A 70 1.89 -3.01 11.17
N PRO A 71 0.70 -3.34 11.71
CA PRO A 71 0.44 -4.68 12.25
C PRO A 71 0.46 -5.82 11.21
N HIS A 72 0.39 -5.48 9.92
CA HIS A 72 0.41 -6.43 8.81
C HIS A 72 1.79 -6.59 8.17
N ALA A 73 2.78 -5.79 8.61
CA ALA A 73 4.14 -5.86 8.11
C ALA A 73 4.90 -7.06 8.71
N GLU A 74 5.60 -7.83 7.87
CA GLU A 74 6.28 -9.07 8.27
C GLU A 74 7.82 -8.98 8.27
N GLY A 75 8.38 -7.83 7.89
CA GLY A 75 9.83 -7.58 7.83
C GLY A 75 10.19 -6.13 7.53
#